data_AF-A0A4R1HYE2-F1
#
_entry.id   AF-A0A4R1HYE2-F1
#
_cell.length_a   1.000
_cell.length_b   1.000
_cell.length_c   1.000
_cell.angle_alpha   90.00
_cell.angle_beta   90.00
_cell.angle_gamma   90.00
#
_symmetry.space_group_name_H-M   'P 1'
#
loop_
_entity.id
_entity.type
_entity.pdbx_description
1 polymer ?
#
loop_
_entity_poly.entity_id
_entity_poly.type
_entity_poly.pdbx_seq_one_letter_code
_entity_poly.pdbx_strand_id
1 'polypeptide(L)'
;MRFLLRPGWIALIVGVLAFVVACYTLLAPWQFDRESERDAAQRAIDTANTTPPVPFATLVPGDEVPADLVWRQVSLTGEFLPGSDVLVRLRTLDGGPALDVLTAMRLTDGRTVTVDRGSVPAVDRGIPTFAPAPTGQVTVEGRLRTNETDPNSRPPLRDAAVPQVYAMDSRELAAATGLTPLSGVVTLSAGTPGVLRAIPVEVPTGGAPFTNFSYALQWITFGAVAIVALGIFIRLELLQRKGTRTSRGSLRDALSGRDEDGPDGADGPGTPAGSAGQDAGAAAGEAGRSGDDRAGSGRS
;
A
#
# COMPACT_ATOMS: atom_id res chain seq x y z
N MET A 1 -38.23 3.65 -32.63
CA MET A 1 -36.85 4.20 -32.68
C MET A 1 -36.73 5.66 -32.22
N ARG A 2 -37.72 6.55 -32.44
CA ARG A 2 -37.69 7.98 -32.05
C ARG A 2 -37.52 8.36 -30.57
N PHE A 3 -37.50 7.41 -29.64
CA PHE A 3 -37.38 7.69 -28.20
C PHE A 3 -35.93 7.71 -27.68
N LEU A 4 -35.03 6.95 -28.32
CA LEU A 4 -33.57 7.06 -28.08
C LEU A 4 -33.04 8.46 -28.44
N LEU A 5 -33.82 9.23 -29.19
CA LEU A 5 -33.54 10.62 -29.58
C LEU A 5 -34.08 11.66 -28.58
N ARG A 6 -34.66 11.25 -27.43
CA ARG A 6 -35.01 12.19 -26.36
C ARG A 6 -33.74 12.65 -25.65
N PRO A 7 -33.58 13.95 -25.34
CA PRO A 7 -32.31 14.51 -24.84
C PRO A 7 -31.80 13.82 -23.57
N GLY A 8 -32.70 13.42 -22.66
CA GLY A 8 -32.31 12.67 -21.46
C GLY A 8 -31.80 11.24 -21.74
N TRP A 9 -32.31 10.58 -22.78
CA TRP A 9 -31.85 9.24 -23.18
C TRP A 9 -30.52 9.30 -23.95
N ILE A 10 -30.35 10.30 -24.80
CA ILE A 10 -29.07 10.57 -25.46
C ILE A 10 -28.01 10.85 -24.39
N ALA A 11 -28.30 11.73 -23.43
CA ALA A 11 -27.36 12.07 -22.36
C ALA A 11 -26.94 10.83 -21.53
N LEU A 12 -27.89 9.95 -21.18
CA LEU A 12 -27.59 8.71 -20.45
C LEU A 12 -26.71 7.78 -21.28
N ILE A 13 -27.07 7.52 -22.55
CA ILE A 13 -26.30 6.62 -23.43
C ILE A 13 -24.89 7.17 -23.65
N VAL A 14 -24.77 8.47 -23.93
CA VAL A 14 -23.47 9.13 -24.11
C VAL A 14 -22.65 9.08 -22.83
N GLY A 15 -23.26 9.31 -21.67
CA GLY A 15 -22.59 9.23 -20.37
C GLY A 15 -22.06 7.83 -20.07
N VAL A 16 -22.88 6.79 -20.27
CA VAL A 16 -22.45 5.39 -20.09
C VAL A 16 -21.35 5.03 -21.07
N LEU A 17 -21.48 5.41 -22.34
CA LEU A 17 -20.47 5.11 -23.35
C LEU A 17 -19.15 5.84 -23.04
N ALA A 18 -19.21 7.10 -22.62
CA ALA A 18 -18.04 7.86 -22.19
C ALA A 18 -17.36 7.22 -20.97
N PHE A 19 -18.14 6.76 -19.99
CA PHE A 19 -17.62 6.03 -18.83
C PHE A 19 -16.93 4.72 -19.24
N VAL A 20 -17.58 3.93 -20.09
CA VAL A 20 -17.00 2.69 -20.64
C VAL A 20 -15.68 2.99 -21.37
N VAL A 21 -15.67 3.98 -22.26
CA VAL A 21 -14.44 4.39 -22.95
C VAL A 21 -13.35 4.77 -21.95
N ALA A 22 -13.66 5.56 -20.91
CA ALA A 22 -12.71 5.93 -19.88
C ALA A 22 -12.15 4.72 -19.11
N CYS A 23 -13.00 3.72 -18.78
CA CYS A 23 -12.55 2.50 -18.11
C CYS A 23 -11.50 1.73 -18.93
N TYR A 24 -11.74 1.55 -20.23
CA TYR A 24 -10.86 0.74 -21.10
C TYR A 24 -9.65 1.49 -21.64
N THR A 25 -9.73 2.82 -21.81
CA THR A 25 -8.68 3.61 -22.48
C THR A 25 -7.82 4.43 -21.52
N LEU A 26 -8.30 4.71 -20.31
CA LEU A 26 -7.59 5.55 -19.34
C LEU A 26 -7.35 4.81 -18.04
N LEU A 27 -8.41 4.32 -17.38
CA LEU A 27 -8.32 3.85 -16.00
C LEU A 27 -7.65 2.48 -15.87
N ALA A 28 -8.05 1.49 -16.68
CA ALA A 28 -7.40 0.19 -16.66
C ALA A 28 -5.96 0.24 -17.19
N PRO A 29 -5.65 0.91 -18.33
CA PRO A 29 -4.27 1.07 -18.79
C PRO A 29 -3.36 1.74 -17.77
N TRP A 30 -3.83 2.84 -17.15
CA TRP A 30 -3.05 3.53 -16.11
C TRP A 30 -2.67 2.61 -14.94
N GLN A 31 -3.58 1.72 -14.52
CA GLN A 31 -3.31 0.74 -13.47
C GLN A 31 -2.31 -0.34 -13.92
N PHE A 32 -2.38 -0.81 -15.17
CA PHE A 32 -1.38 -1.74 -15.71
C PHE A 32 0.00 -1.10 -15.81
N ASP A 33 0.08 0.17 -16.22
CA ASP A 33 1.34 0.91 -16.30
C ASP A 33 2.01 1.00 -14.92
N ARG A 34 1.24 1.37 -13.88
CA ARG A 34 1.72 1.39 -12.49
C ARG A 34 2.24 0.03 -12.03
N GLU A 35 1.57 -1.06 -12.40
CA GLU A 35 2.04 -2.40 -12.07
C GLU A 35 3.35 -2.75 -12.80
N SER A 36 3.47 -2.36 -14.07
CA SER A 36 4.67 -2.61 -14.87
C SER A 36 5.89 -1.85 -14.34
N GLU A 37 5.70 -0.61 -13.87
CA GLU A 37 6.73 0.21 -13.22
C GLU A 37 7.22 -0.48 -11.93
N ARG A 38 6.28 -0.96 -11.11
CA ARG A 38 6.57 -1.71 -9.88
C ARG A 38 7.35 -2.99 -10.16
N ASP A 39 6.91 -3.78 -11.13
CA ASP A 39 7.57 -5.04 -11.51
C ASP A 39 8.96 -4.81 -12.13
N ALA A 40 9.16 -3.72 -12.88
CA ALA A 40 10.47 -3.33 -13.38
C ALA A 40 11.42 -2.96 -12.22
N ALA A 41 10.94 -2.17 -11.26
CA ALA A 41 11.72 -1.81 -10.07
C ALA A 41 12.05 -3.03 -9.21
N GLN A 42 11.10 -3.95 -8.98
CA GLN A 42 11.36 -5.20 -8.27
C GLN A 42 12.43 -6.04 -8.97
N ARG A 43 12.33 -6.21 -10.30
CA ARG A 43 13.35 -6.97 -11.07
C ARG A 43 14.73 -6.34 -10.98
N ALA A 44 14.83 -5.02 -10.97
CA ALA A 44 16.10 -4.32 -10.77
C ALA A 44 16.69 -4.63 -9.39
N ILE A 45 15.86 -4.64 -8.34
CA ILE A 45 16.25 -5.00 -6.97
C ILE A 45 16.72 -6.46 -6.91
N ASP A 46 15.97 -7.40 -7.51
CA ASP A 46 16.31 -8.83 -7.52
C ASP A 46 17.63 -9.10 -8.28
N THR A 47 17.82 -8.41 -9.41
CA THR A 47 19.07 -8.48 -10.20
C THR A 47 20.24 -7.91 -9.41
N ALA A 48 20.04 -6.78 -8.72
CA ALA A 48 21.06 -6.18 -7.87
C ALA A 48 21.42 -7.06 -6.67
N ASN A 49 20.45 -7.81 -6.12
CA ASN A 49 20.66 -8.74 -5.02
C ASN A 49 21.41 -10.02 -5.43
N THR A 50 21.32 -10.42 -6.70
CA THR A 50 21.97 -11.63 -7.22
C THR A 50 23.32 -11.36 -7.87
N THR A 51 23.66 -10.08 -8.11
CA THR A 51 24.95 -9.69 -8.67
C THR A 51 25.94 -9.39 -7.55
N PRO A 52 27.11 -10.08 -7.50
CA PRO A 52 28.10 -9.86 -6.46
C PRO A 52 28.52 -8.37 -6.32
N PRO A 53 28.81 -7.91 -5.09
CA PRO A 53 29.37 -6.58 -4.87
C PRO A 53 30.66 -6.39 -5.65
N VAL A 54 30.85 -5.19 -6.20
CA VAL A 54 32.09 -4.79 -6.88
C VAL A 54 32.75 -3.64 -6.12
N PRO A 55 34.07 -3.45 -6.23
CA PRO A 55 34.74 -2.33 -5.56
C PRO A 55 34.10 -0.99 -5.93
N PHE A 56 33.82 -0.15 -4.93
CA PHE A 56 33.18 1.15 -5.10
C PHE A 56 33.85 2.00 -6.19
N ALA A 57 35.19 2.05 -6.17
CA ALA A 57 35.99 2.84 -7.11
C ALA A 57 35.82 2.41 -8.58
N THR A 58 35.41 1.16 -8.84
CA THR A 58 35.16 0.67 -10.20
C THR A 58 33.89 1.26 -10.81
N LEU A 59 32.85 1.47 -9.97
CA LEU A 59 31.55 1.97 -10.42
C LEU A 59 31.40 3.48 -10.26
N VAL A 60 32.08 4.06 -9.28
CA VAL A 60 32.04 5.49 -8.98
C VAL A 60 33.47 6.04 -9.07
N PRO A 61 34.00 6.23 -10.29
CA PRO A 61 35.34 6.79 -10.49
C PRO A 61 35.39 8.31 -10.24
N GLY A 62 34.24 9.00 -10.30
CA GLY A 62 34.13 10.44 -10.03
C GLY A 62 33.70 10.76 -8.59
N ASP A 63 33.19 11.99 -8.40
CA ASP A 63 32.77 12.54 -7.11
C ASP A 63 31.25 12.44 -6.88
N GLU A 64 30.53 11.69 -7.71
CA GLU A 64 29.08 11.54 -7.62
C GLU A 64 28.63 10.11 -7.98
N VAL A 65 27.70 9.57 -7.20
CA VAL A 65 27.03 8.30 -7.47
C VAL A 65 26.12 8.44 -8.71
N PRO A 66 26.36 7.69 -9.80
CA PRO A 66 25.51 7.74 -10.99
C PRO A 66 24.08 7.25 -10.73
N ALA A 67 23.08 7.95 -11.27
CA ALA A 67 21.67 7.65 -11.05
C ALA A 67 21.24 6.28 -11.63
N ASP A 68 21.88 5.82 -12.70
CA ASP A 68 21.67 4.52 -13.33
C ASP A 68 22.26 3.35 -12.52
N LEU A 69 23.14 3.64 -11.55
CA LEU A 69 23.76 2.65 -10.67
C LEU A 69 23.11 2.58 -9.29
N VAL A 70 22.00 3.29 -9.06
CA VAL A 70 21.23 3.17 -7.82
C VAL A 70 20.86 1.69 -7.59
N TRP A 71 20.97 1.25 -6.34
CA TRP A 71 20.80 -0.13 -5.87
C TRP A 71 21.94 -1.10 -6.19
N ARG A 72 22.91 -0.72 -7.03
CA ARG A 72 24.05 -1.60 -7.32
C ARG A 72 24.87 -1.84 -6.06
N GLN A 73 25.14 -3.11 -5.77
CA GLN A 73 25.96 -3.51 -4.63
C GLN A 73 27.44 -3.18 -4.86
N VAL A 74 28.05 -2.56 -3.86
CA VAL A 74 29.46 -2.17 -3.84
C VAL A 74 30.15 -2.61 -2.55
N SER A 75 31.45 -2.84 -2.63
CA SER A 75 32.33 -2.98 -1.46
C SER A 75 33.17 -1.72 -1.25
N LEU A 76 33.24 -1.27 -0.01
CA LEU A 76 34.00 -0.11 0.46
C LEU A 76 35.05 -0.59 1.46
N THR A 77 36.30 -0.16 1.30
CA THR A 77 37.37 -0.44 2.27
C THR A 77 37.95 0.86 2.78
N GLY A 78 37.96 1.05 4.10
CA GLY A 78 38.30 2.32 4.73
C GLY A 78 38.00 2.34 6.23
N GLU A 79 37.92 3.51 6.82
CA GLU A 79 37.68 3.71 8.25
C GLU A 79 36.52 4.70 8.47
N PHE A 80 35.61 4.38 9.39
CA PHE A 80 34.56 5.31 9.80
C PHE A 80 35.15 6.47 10.60
N LEU A 81 34.69 7.68 10.34
CA LEU A 81 35.16 8.90 11.00
C LEU A 81 34.39 9.11 12.31
N PRO A 82 35.04 9.03 13.49
CA PRO A 82 34.35 9.23 14.75
C PRO A 82 33.74 10.63 14.85
N GLY A 83 32.56 10.74 15.47
CA GLY A 83 31.87 12.03 15.65
C GLY A 83 31.25 12.62 14.38
N SER A 84 31.19 11.84 13.28
CA SER A 84 30.54 12.24 12.03
C SER A 84 29.10 11.74 11.89
N ASP A 85 28.51 11.23 12.97
CA ASP A 85 27.15 10.68 12.96
C ASP A 85 26.11 11.79 12.76
N VAL A 86 25.14 11.53 11.87
CA VAL A 86 23.99 12.40 11.60
C VAL A 86 22.75 11.52 11.50
N LEU A 87 21.66 11.92 12.16
CA LEU A 87 20.43 11.13 12.21
C LEU A 87 19.40 11.63 11.22
N VAL A 88 18.88 10.74 10.38
CA VAL A 88 17.78 11.07 9.47
C VAL A 88 16.46 10.73 10.14
N ARG A 89 15.61 11.74 10.34
CA ARG A 89 14.33 11.59 11.02
C ARG A 89 13.22 11.13 10.07
N LEU A 90 12.08 10.82 10.67
CA LEU A 90 10.83 10.45 9.97
C LEU A 90 11.00 9.19 9.12
N ARG A 91 11.81 8.26 9.63
CA ARG A 91 11.97 6.93 9.06
C ARG A 91 11.00 5.98 9.74
N THR A 92 10.76 4.85 9.10
CA THR A 92 9.89 3.81 9.61
C THR A 92 10.64 2.50 9.63
N LEU A 93 10.46 1.75 10.72
CA LEU A 93 11.11 0.46 10.91
C LEU A 93 10.11 -0.46 11.60
N ASP A 94 9.77 -1.57 10.94
CA ASP A 94 8.75 -2.53 11.40
C ASP A 94 7.41 -1.86 11.76
N GLY A 95 7.01 -0.83 11.00
CA GLY A 95 5.77 -0.07 11.20
C GLY A 95 5.82 0.98 12.32
N GLY A 96 6.94 1.11 13.04
CA GLY A 96 7.15 2.13 14.08
C GLY A 96 8.05 3.29 13.62
N PRO A 97 8.05 4.42 14.36
CA PRO A 97 8.95 5.54 14.08
C PRO A 97 10.42 5.15 14.31
N ALA A 98 11.29 5.60 13.42
CA ALA A 98 12.71 5.29 13.42
C ALA A 98 13.56 6.50 13.00
N LEU A 99 14.87 6.35 13.19
CA LEU A 99 15.89 7.22 12.62
C LEU A 99 16.91 6.37 11.86
N ASP A 100 17.41 6.86 10.73
CA ASP A 100 18.56 6.26 10.06
C ASP A 100 19.85 6.95 10.52
N VAL A 101 20.96 6.21 10.56
CA VAL A 101 22.24 6.72 11.03
C VAL A 101 23.20 6.87 9.85
N LEU A 102 23.49 8.11 9.47
CA LEU A 102 24.55 8.43 8.51
C LEU A 102 25.87 8.62 9.26
N THR A 103 26.95 8.05 8.74
CA THR A 103 28.30 8.22 9.25
C THR A 103 29.25 8.41 8.07
N ALA A 104 30.23 9.29 8.19
CA ALA A 104 31.26 9.43 7.16
C ALA A 104 32.28 8.29 7.24
N MET A 105 32.68 7.78 6.08
CA MET A 105 33.76 6.79 5.95
C MET A 105 34.84 7.32 5.02
N ARG A 106 36.09 7.34 5.49
CA ARG A 106 37.26 7.66 4.67
C ARG A 106 37.77 6.38 4.04
N LEU A 107 37.75 6.31 2.72
CA LEU A 107 38.24 5.19 1.95
C LEU A 107 39.77 5.15 1.92
N THR A 108 40.29 3.98 1.57
CA THR A 108 41.73 3.73 1.36
C THR A 108 42.35 4.59 0.25
N ASP A 109 41.55 5.08 -0.70
CA ASP A 109 41.98 6.00 -1.74
C ASP A 109 41.91 7.49 -1.32
N GLY A 110 41.55 7.76 -0.06
CA GLY A 110 41.50 9.11 0.51
C GLY A 110 40.15 9.81 0.35
N ARG A 111 39.22 9.29 -0.45
CA ARG A 111 37.88 9.88 -0.61
C ARG A 111 37.02 9.67 0.63
N THR A 112 36.09 10.58 0.87
CA THR A 112 35.10 10.43 1.95
C THR A 112 33.74 10.10 1.34
N VAL A 113 33.04 9.12 1.92
CA VAL A 113 31.71 8.69 1.49
C VAL A 113 30.75 8.81 2.66
N THR A 114 29.51 9.23 2.40
CA THR A 114 28.43 9.14 3.36
C THR A 114 27.89 7.71 3.37
N VAL A 115 27.98 7.04 4.50
CA VAL A 115 27.48 5.68 4.69
C VAL A 115 26.25 5.73 5.56
N ASP A 116 25.14 5.20 5.05
CA ASP A 116 23.94 4.93 5.83
C ASP A 116 24.09 3.55 6.49
N ARG A 117 24.25 3.56 7.81
CA ARG A 117 24.46 2.35 8.62
C ARG A 117 23.15 1.62 8.94
N GLY A 118 22.01 2.17 8.52
CA GLY A 118 20.68 1.62 8.73
C GLY A 118 19.94 2.26 9.90
N SER A 119 18.81 1.65 10.24
CA SER A 119 17.79 2.27 11.09
C SER A 119 17.89 1.85 12.56
N VAL A 120 17.43 2.74 13.43
CA VAL A 120 17.25 2.51 14.87
C VAL A 120 15.85 2.97 15.30
N PRO A 121 15.16 2.25 16.20
CA PRO A 121 13.87 2.69 16.71
C PRO A 121 13.98 4.07 17.36
N ALA A 122 13.01 4.93 17.08
CA ALA A 122 12.90 6.18 17.80
C ALA A 122 12.47 5.91 19.26
N VAL A 123 12.83 6.84 20.14
CA VAL A 123 12.40 6.87 21.54
C VAL A 123 11.53 8.10 21.78
N ASP A 124 10.65 8.05 22.78
CA ASP A 124 9.71 9.13 23.08
C ASP A 124 10.42 10.47 23.35
N ARG A 125 11.62 10.43 23.93
CA ARG A 125 12.42 11.62 24.24
C ARG A 125 13.89 11.38 23.97
N GLY A 126 14.50 12.35 23.28
CA GLY A 126 15.94 12.37 23.02
C GLY A 126 16.35 11.53 21.80
N ILE A 127 17.64 11.19 21.77
CA ILE A 127 18.26 10.38 20.73
C ILE A 127 18.38 8.94 21.25
N PRO A 128 17.96 7.92 20.48
CA PRO A 128 18.15 6.53 20.88
C PRO A 128 19.64 6.20 20.99
N THR A 129 19.99 5.34 21.93
CA THR A 129 21.34 4.75 21.97
C THR A 129 21.47 3.72 20.85
N PHE A 130 22.59 3.73 20.14
CA PHE A 130 22.91 2.77 19.09
C PHE A 130 24.39 2.39 19.11
N ALA A 131 24.73 1.27 18.47
CA ALA A 131 26.09 0.78 18.47
C ALA A 131 27.03 1.74 17.70
N PRO A 132 28.21 2.08 18.25
CA PRO A 132 29.17 2.93 17.57
C PRO A 132 29.66 2.27 16.27
N ALA A 133 30.16 3.07 15.34
CA ALA A 133 30.83 2.54 14.16
C ALA A 133 32.08 1.74 14.57
N PRO A 134 32.44 0.67 13.83
CA PRO A 134 33.68 -0.06 14.06
C PRO A 134 34.88 0.87 14.00
N THR A 135 35.86 0.64 14.86
CA THR A 135 37.12 1.38 14.85
C THR A 135 38.12 0.73 13.91
N GLY A 136 39.00 1.55 13.32
CA GLY A 136 40.03 1.08 12.40
C GLY A 136 39.50 0.72 11.01
N GLN A 137 40.39 0.15 10.21
CA GLN A 137 40.10 -0.19 8.82
C GLN A 137 39.17 -1.41 8.73
N VAL A 138 38.11 -1.27 7.93
CA VAL A 138 37.11 -2.30 7.71
C VAL A 138 36.68 -2.33 6.25
N THR A 139 36.24 -3.49 5.79
CA THR A 139 35.54 -3.63 4.50
C THR A 139 34.07 -3.82 4.77
N VAL A 140 33.25 -2.96 4.16
CA VAL A 140 31.80 -3.02 4.27
C VAL A 140 31.16 -3.14 2.89
N GLU A 141 29.98 -3.73 2.85
CA GLU A 141 29.19 -3.90 1.64
C GLU A 141 27.89 -3.09 1.76
N GLY A 142 27.48 -2.47 0.66
CA GLY A 142 26.27 -1.67 0.64
C GLY A 142 25.76 -1.41 -0.75
N ARG A 143 24.66 -0.67 -0.84
CA ARG A 143 24.01 -0.29 -2.10
C ARG A 143 24.18 1.19 -2.35
N LEU A 144 24.47 1.53 -3.60
CA LEU A 144 24.54 2.91 -4.05
C LEU A 144 23.16 3.58 -4.00
N ARG A 145 23.14 4.81 -3.50
CA ARG A 145 21.97 5.69 -3.45
C ARG A 145 22.40 7.10 -3.87
N THR A 146 21.54 7.79 -4.61
CA THR A 146 21.67 9.22 -4.85
C THR A 146 21.19 9.99 -3.62
N ASN A 147 21.59 11.27 -3.52
CA ASN A 147 21.09 12.15 -2.47
C ASN A 147 19.56 12.29 -2.55
N GLU A 148 18.90 12.14 -1.42
CA GLU A 148 17.48 12.45 -1.27
C GLU A 148 17.28 13.96 -1.12
N THR A 149 16.07 14.43 -1.42
CA THR A 149 15.67 15.82 -1.20
C THR A 149 14.48 15.84 -0.26
N ASP A 150 14.54 16.64 0.81
CA ASP A 150 13.36 16.87 1.64
C ASP A 150 12.34 17.70 0.87
N PRO A 151 11.14 17.17 0.53
CA PRO A 151 10.13 17.92 -0.22
C PRO A 151 9.65 19.18 0.50
N ASN A 152 9.82 19.25 1.83
CA ASN A 152 9.43 20.39 2.64
C ASN A 152 10.58 21.36 2.94
N SER A 153 11.80 21.07 2.48
CA SER A 153 13.01 21.89 2.70
C SER A 153 13.18 22.35 4.17
N ARG A 154 12.93 21.45 5.12
CA ARG A 154 12.96 21.78 6.55
C ARG A 154 14.40 21.97 7.01
N PRO A 155 14.66 22.95 7.91
CA PRO A 155 16.00 23.16 8.44
C PRO A 155 16.43 21.97 9.32
N PRO A 156 17.71 21.56 9.27
CA PRO A 156 18.23 20.51 10.12
C PRO A 156 18.27 20.95 11.59
N LEU A 157 18.14 20.01 12.52
CA LEU A 157 18.25 20.24 13.96
C LEU A 157 19.70 20.03 14.39
N ARG A 158 20.42 21.13 14.62
CA ARG A 158 21.85 21.11 14.99
C ARG A 158 22.09 21.18 16.50
N ASP A 159 21.11 21.62 17.30
CA ASP A 159 21.24 21.78 18.76
C ASP A 159 21.13 20.46 19.55
N ALA A 160 20.90 19.34 18.86
CA ALA A 160 20.85 18.02 19.48
C ALA A 160 22.26 17.45 19.69
N ALA A 161 22.40 16.50 20.62
CA ALA A 161 23.68 15.82 20.89
C ALA A 161 24.28 15.15 19.64
N VAL A 162 23.41 14.75 18.70
CA VAL A 162 23.77 14.30 17.34
C VAL A 162 22.90 15.11 16.37
N PRO A 163 23.47 15.77 15.35
CA PRO A 163 22.72 16.53 14.36
C PRO A 163 21.64 15.67 13.70
N GLN A 164 20.45 16.25 13.47
CA GLN A 164 19.34 15.54 12.83
C GLN A 164 18.89 16.25 11.56
N VAL A 165 18.59 15.46 10.53
CA VAL A 165 18.25 15.91 9.17
C VAL A 165 17.00 15.18 8.68
N TYR A 166 16.42 15.62 7.56
CA TYR A 166 15.15 15.08 7.04
C TYR A 166 15.31 14.25 5.76
N ALA A 167 16.49 14.22 5.16
CA ALA A 167 16.80 13.47 3.94
C ALA A 167 18.15 12.75 4.08
N MET A 168 18.27 11.57 3.44
CA MET A 168 19.57 10.91 3.27
C MET A 168 20.37 11.65 2.21
N ASP A 169 21.12 12.66 2.63
CA ASP A 169 21.85 13.57 1.75
C ASP A 169 23.28 13.78 2.26
N SER A 170 24.26 13.49 1.40
CA SER A 170 25.67 13.70 1.74
C SER A 170 26.02 15.17 1.99
N ARG A 171 25.27 16.11 1.40
CA ARG A 171 25.42 17.55 1.63
C ARG A 171 24.99 17.96 3.03
N GLU A 172 23.97 17.30 3.58
CA GLU A 172 23.52 17.52 4.95
C GLU A 172 24.54 16.99 5.96
N LEU A 173 25.17 15.85 5.67
CA LEU A 173 26.29 15.34 6.46
C LEU A 173 27.51 16.27 6.38
N ALA A 174 27.84 16.76 5.18
CA ALA A 174 28.92 17.73 4.96
C ALA A 174 28.70 18.99 5.81
N ALA A 175 27.50 19.57 5.76
CA ALA A 175 27.14 20.76 6.53
C ALA A 175 27.16 20.53 8.05
N ALA A 176 26.82 19.32 8.51
CA ALA A 176 26.84 18.98 9.93
C ALA A 176 28.26 18.80 10.51
N THR A 177 29.18 18.30 9.68
CA THR A 177 30.49 17.80 10.15
C THR A 177 31.68 18.63 9.67
N GLY A 178 31.48 19.50 8.66
CA GLY A 178 32.56 20.21 7.98
C GLY A 178 33.39 19.34 7.03
N LEU A 179 32.98 18.09 6.79
CA LEU A 179 33.63 17.17 5.87
C LEU A 179 33.21 17.42 4.42
N THR A 180 33.97 16.86 3.47
CA THR A 180 33.66 16.91 2.03
C THR A 180 33.43 15.50 1.47
N PRO A 181 32.32 14.82 1.82
CA PRO A 181 31.96 13.57 1.20
C PRO A 181 31.58 13.77 -0.28
N LEU A 182 31.74 12.73 -1.08
CA LEU A 182 31.22 12.69 -2.45
C LEU A 182 29.69 12.81 -2.49
N SER A 183 29.14 13.19 -3.64
CA SER A 183 27.68 13.30 -3.85
C SER A 183 27.04 11.91 -3.91
N GLY A 184 26.19 11.58 -2.93
CA GLY A 184 25.52 10.29 -2.83
C GLY A 184 25.81 9.56 -1.52
N VAL A 185 25.12 8.45 -1.33
CA VAL A 185 25.10 7.67 -0.09
C VAL A 185 25.29 6.19 -0.40
N VAL A 186 25.93 5.45 0.52
CA VAL A 186 25.97 3.99 0.46
C VAL A 186 25.24 3.41 1.67
N THR A 187 24.12 2.73 1.43
CA THR A 187 23.34 2.06 2.48
C THR A 187 23.89 0.66 2.73
N LEU A 188 24.30 0.37 3.96
CA LEU A 188 24.93 -0.89 4.32
C LEU A 188 23.99 -2.10 4.17
N SER A 189 24.55 -3.19 3.69
CA SER A 189 23.89 -4.49 3.60
C SER A 189 23.89 -5.21 4.95
N ALA A 190 22.90 -6.08 5.16
CA ALA A 190 22.85 -6.93 6.35
C ALA A 190 24.11 -7.80 6.48
N GLY A 191 24.59 -7.98 7.71
CA GLY A 191 25.75 -8.83 8.03
C GLY A 191 27.12 -8.18 7.80
N THR A 192 27.17 -6.96 7.25
CA THR A 192 28.43 -6.23 7.10
C THR A 192 28.84 -5.51 8.40
N PRO A 193 30.13 -5.31 8.69
CA PRO A 193 30.54 -4.60 9.90
C PRO A 193 29.95 -3.20 10.01
N GLY A 194 29.50 -2.84 11.21
CA GLY A 194 28.97 -1.49 11.49
C GLY A 194 27.53 -1.25 11.05
N VAL A 195 26.88 -2.20 10.36
CA VAL A 195 25.43 -2.14 10.14
C VAL A 195 24.68 -2.18 11.46
N LEU A 196 23.65 -1.35 11.58
CA LEU A 196 22.68 -1.38 12.66
C LEU A 196 21.56 -2.33 12.25
N ARG A 197 20.40 -1.82 11.85
CA ARG A 197 19.38 -2.61 11.17
C ARG A 197 19.34 -2.22 9.71
N ALA A 198 19.72 -3.16 8.85
CA ALA A 198 19.74 -2.94 7.41
C ALA A 198 18.36 -2.51 6.91
N ILE A 199 18.34 -1.49 6.05
CA ILE A 199 17.11 -0.98 5.47
C ILE A 199 16.67 -1.95 4.38
N PRO A 200 15.44 -2.51 4.46
CA PRO A 200 14.89 -3.34 3.39
C PRO A 200 14.81 -2.53 2.10
N VAL A 201 15.13 -3.16 0.96
CA VAL A 201 14.91 -2.53 -0.33
C VAL A 201 13.44 -2.71 -0.69
N GLU A 202 12.64 -1.66 -0.49
CA GLU A 202 11.23 -1.64 -0.88
C GLU A 202 11.06 -1.07 -2.28
N VAL A 203 10.04 -1.56 -3.00
CA VAL A 203 9.70 -1.04 -4.32
C VAL A 203 9.03 0.34 -4.13
N PRO A 204 9.59 1.44 -4.68
CA PRO A 204 9.12 2.80 -4.38
C PRO A 204 7.69 3.12 -4.83
N THR A 205 7.09 2.31 -5.69
CA THR A 205 5.82 2.61 -6.39
C THR A 205 4.58 2.48 -5.52
N GLY A 206 4.70 2.03 -4.26
CA GLY A 206 3.59 1.94 -3.31
C GLY A 206 2.54 0.89 -3.68
N GLY A 207 2.28 -0.05 -2.77
CA GLY A 207 1.26 -1.09 -2.92
C GLY A 207 1.84 -2.49 -3.04
N ALA A 208 1.11 -3.45 -2.47
CA ALA A 208 1.49 -4.87 -2.49
C ALA A 208 1.43 -5.42 -3.93
N PRO A 209 2.19 -6.49 -4.24
CA PRO A 209 2.14 -7.15 -5.54
C PRO A 209 0.71 -7.46 -5.99
N PHE A 210 0.43 -7.31 -7.29
CA PHE A 210 -0.87 -7.56 -7.93
C PHE A 210 -2.02 -6.63 -7.52
N THR A 211 -1.79 -5.63 -6.67
CA THR A 211 -2.84 -4.69 -6.24
C THR A 211 -3.36 -3.87 -7.44
N ASN A 212 -2.45 -3.21 -8.18
CA ASN A 212 -2.84 -2.39 -9.33
C ASN A 212 -3.44 -3.25 -10.45
N PHE A 213 -2.91 -4.46 -10.67
CA PHE A 213 -3.47 -5.43 -11.61
C PHE A 213 -4.94 -5.77 -11.28
N SER A 214 -5.23 -6.06 -10.01
CA SER A 214 -6.59 -6.38 -9.57
C SER A 214 -7.54 -5.19 -9.75
N TYR A 215 -7.08 -3.96 -9.47
CA TYR A 215 -7.84 -2.74 -9.74
C TYR A 215 -8.07 -2.50 -11.24
N ALA A 216 -7.08 -2.78 -12.09
CA ALA A 216 -7.25 -2.71 -13.54
C ALA A 216 -8.38 -3.65 -14.02
N LEU A 217 -8.43 -4.87 -13.48
CA LEU A 217 -9.49 -5.84 -13.78
C LEU A 217 -10.86 -5.39 -13.27
N GLN A 218 -10.91 -4.71 -12.11
CA GLN A 218 -12.15 -4.09 -11.62
C GLN A 218 -12.67 -3.03 -12.59
N TRP A 219 -11.82 -2.16 -13.11
CA TRP A 219 -12.22 -1.15 -14.11
C TRP A 219 -12.78 -1.78 -15.39
N ILE A 220 -12.14 -2.85 -15.88
CA ILE A 220 -12.64 -3.63 -17.01
C ILE A 220 -14.02 -4.22 -16.69
N THR A 221 -14.20 -4.76 -15.48
CA THR A 221 -15.47 -5.35 -15.04
C THR A 221 -16.57 -4.29 -14.97
N PHE A 222 -16.30 -3.09 -14.45
CA PHE A 222 -17.26 -1.99 -14.44
C PHE A 222 -17.67 -1.56 -15.84
N GLY A 223 -16.72 -1.47 -16.78
CA GLY A 223 -17.02 -1.21 -18.18
C GLY A 223 -17.94 -2.27 -18.78
N ALA A 224 -17.64 -3.55 -18.57
CA ALA A 224 -18.46 -4.66 -19.05
C ALA A 224 -19.88 -4.65 -18.46
N VAL A 225 -20.00 -4.49 -17.14
CA VAL A 225 -21.29 -4.41 -16.43
C VAL A 225 -22.10 -3.23 -16.92
N ALA A 226 -21.48 -2.06 -17.16
CA ALA A 226 -22.17 -0.88 -17.67
C ALA A 226 -22.77 -1.12 -19.08
N ILE A 227 -22.05 -1.80 -19.97
CA ILE A 227 -22.57 -2.19 -21.29
C ILE A 227 -23.76 -3.14 -21.16
N VAL A 228 -23.63 -4.19 -20.32
CA VAL A 228 -24.70 -5.18 -20.09
C VAL A 228 -25.94 -4.51 -19.50
N ALA A 229 -25.76 -3.68 -18.48
CA ALA A 229 -26.84 -2.94 -17.83
C ALA A 229 -27.54 -2.01 -18.83
N LEU A 230 -26.80 -1.29 -19.67
CA LEU A 230 -27.38 -0.45 -20.72
C LEU A 230 -28.20 -1.27 -21.72
N GLY A 231 -27.70 -2.44 -22.14
CA GLY A 231 -28.41 -3.35 -23.04
C GLY A 231 -29.70 -3.92 -22.44
N ILE A 232 -29.65 -4.35 -21.18
CA ILE A 232 -30.83 -4.82 -20.43
C ILE A 232 -31.83 -3.68 -20.26
N PHE A 233 -31.38 -2.49 -19.88
CA PHE A 233 -32.23 -1.33 -19.66
C PHE A 233 -32.95 -0.89 -20.94
N ILE A 234 -32.24 -0.85 -22.07
CA ILE A 234 -32.84 -0.60 -23.39
C ILE A 234 -33.89 -1.67 -23.72
N ARG A 235 -33.58 -2.96 -23.48
CA ARG A 235 -34.51 -4.08 -23.75
C ARG A 235 -35.77 -4.00 -22.91
N LEU A 236 -35.64 -3.74 -21.60
CA LEU A 236 -36.77 -3.61 -20.67
C LEU A 236 -37.67 -2.44 -21.07
N GLU A 237 -37.10 -1.29 -21.40
CA GLU A 237 -37.85 -0.13 -21.87
C GLU A 237 -38.60 -0.41 -23.18
N LEU A 238 -37.99 -1.14 -24.13
CA LEU A 238 -38.64 -1.55 -25.37
C LEU A 238 -39.80 -2.54 -25.13
N LEU A 239 -39.65 -3.46 -24.17
CA LEU A 239 -40.68 -4.43 -23.80
C LEU A 239 -41.85 -3.76 -23.05
N GLN A 240 -41.59 -2.85 -22.11
CA GLN A 240 -42.62 -2.08 -21.40
C GLN A 240 -43.48 -1.26 -22.37
N ARG A 241 -42.88 -0.73 -23.44
CA ARG A 241 -43.60 0.02 -24.48
C ARG A 241 -44.41 -0.88 -25.40
N LYS A 242 -43.90 -2.05 -25.77
CA LYS A 242 -44.68 -3.07 -26.50
C LYS A 242 -45.84 -3.61 -25.66
N GLY A 243 -45.69 -3.64 -24.34
CA GLY A 243 -46.70 -4.08 -23.37
C GLY A 243 -47.77 -3.05 -23.01
N THR A 244 -47.69 -1.81 -23.49
CA THR A 244 -48.76 -0.82 -23.24
C THR A 244 -49.90 -0.98 -24.26
N ARG A 245 -50.64 -2.09 -24.12
CA ARG A 245 -52.09 -2.11 -24.39
C ARG A 245 -52.91 -2.80 -23.30
N THR A 246 -52.33 -3.66 -22.45
CA THR A 246 -53.07 -4.23 -21.30
C THR A 246 -52.09 -4.66 -20.22
N SER A 247 -51.99 -3.88 -19.13
CA SER A 247 -51.59 -4.33 -17.77
C SER A 247 -50.90 -3.19 -17.03
N ARG A 248 -51.68 -2.16 -16.69
CA ARG A 248 -51.35 -1.26 -15.58
C ARG A 248 -52.22 -1.52 -14.34
N GLY A 249 -53.23 -2.39 -14.47
CA GLY A 249 -54.11 -2.84 -13.37
C GLY A 249 -53.56 -4.06 -12.63
N SER A 250 -53.05 -5.08 -13.33
CA SER A 250 -52.88 -6.41 -12.72
C SER A 250 -51.73 -6.51 -11.70
N LEU A 251 -50.72 -5.63 -11.76
CA LEU A 251 -49.61 -5.67 -10.79
C LEU A 251 -49.96 -4.94 -9.48
N ARG A 252 -50.84 -3.94 -9.53
CA ARG A 252 -51.32 -3.23 -8.34
C ARG A 252 -52.40 -4.04 -7.61
N ASP A 253 -53.31 -4.67 -8.35
CA ASP A 253 -54.35 -5.53 -7.78
C ASP A 253 -53.75 -6.77 -7.09
N ALA A 254 -52.76 -7.43 -7.71
CA ALA A 254 -52.10 -8.60 -7.14
C ALA A 254 -51.26 -8.30 -5.88
N LEU A 255 -50.78 -7.06 -5.71
CA LEU A 255 -50.03 -6.63 -4.51
C LEU A 255 -50.94 -6.07 -3.41
N SER A 256 -52.19 -5.71 -3.72
CA SER A 256 -53.13 -5.14 -2.75
C SER A 256 -53.97 -6.16 -1.98
N GLY A 257 -53.82 -7.47 -2.27
CA GLY A 257 -54.46 -8.54 -1.50
C GLY A 257 -55.99 -8.42 -1.41
N ARG A 258 -56.64 -7.86 -2.44
CA ARG A 258 -58.10 -7.80 -2.50
C ARG A 258 -58.58 -9.09 -3.19
N ASP A 259 -58.76 -10.13 -2.38
CA ASP A 259 -59.62 -11.25 -2.76
C ASP A 259 -61.03 -10.66 -2.96
N GLU A 260 -61.57 -10.76 -4.17
CA GLU A 260 -62.97 -10.42 -4.44
C GLU A 260 -63.83 -11.65 -4.17
N ASP A 261 -64.72 -11.54 -3.19
CA ASP A 261 -65.82 -12.48 -2.93
C ASP A 261 -66.90 -12.40 -4.03
N GLY A 262 -67.16 -13.56 -4.68
CA GLY A 262 -68.48 -14.09 -5.11
C GLY A 262 -69.17 -13.53 -6.38
N PRO A 263 -70.17 -14.25 -6.99
CA PRO A 263 -71.02 -15.28 -6.36
C PRO A 263 -71.39 -16.57 -7.17
N ASP A 264 -71.94 -17.53 -6.39
CA ASP A 264 -72.97 -18.57 -6.61
C ASP A 264 -72.76 -19.88 -7.39
N GLY A 265 -72.99 -21.00 -6.66
CA GLY A 265 -73.72 -22.17 -7.19
C GLY A 265 -73.49 -23.56 -6.55
N ALA A 266 -74.33 -23.90 -5.57
CA ALA A 266 -74.88 -25.24 -5.23
C ALA A 266 -74.27 -26.16 -4.11
N ASP A 267 -75.18 -26.45 -3.17
CA ASP A 267 -75.42 -27.67 -2.35
C ASP A 267 -74.70 -27.93 -1.00
N GLY A 268 -75.43 -27.64 0.09
CA GLY A 268 -75.93 -28.66 1.04
C GLY A 268 -75.08 -29.04 2.27
N PRO A 269 -75.63 -29.10 3.51
CA PRO A 269 -74.86 -28.85 4.73
C PRO A 269 -74.46 -30.10 5.55
N GLY A 270 -73.37 -29.97 6.32
CA GLY A 270 -72.97 -30.89 7.38
C GLY A 270 -71.98 -30.27 8.35
N THR A 271 -72.41 -30.05 9.59
CA THR A 271 -71.65 -29.56 10.76
C THR A 271 -71.44 -30.75 11.72
N PRO A 272 -70.56 -30.72 12.75
CA PRO A 272 -69.18 -30.20 12.92
C PRO A 272 -68.19 -31.29 13.40
N ALA A 273 -66.91 -30.94 13.64
CA ALA A 273 -66.11 -31.22 14.85
C ALA A 273 -64.60 -31.44 14.56
N GLY A 274 -63.73 -30.96 15.45
CA GLY A 274 -62.37 -31.51 15.59
C GLY A 274 -61.28 -30.50 15.92
N SER A 275 -60.80 -30.55 17.15
CA SER A 275 -59.83 -29.70 17.85
C SER A 275 -58.33 -30.00 17.60
N ALA A 276 -57.50 -29.05 18.07
CA ALA A 276 -56.10 -29.16 18.53
C ALA A 276 -55.02 -29.16 17.43
N GLY A 277 -53.87 -28.50 17.56
CA GLY A 277 -53.26 -27.71 18.64
C GLY A 277 -51.76 -27.53 18.36
N GLN A 278 -51.14 -26.64 19.15
CA GLN A 278 -49.70 -26.46 19.42
C GLN A 278 -48.86 -25.46 18.60
N ASP A 279 -48.59 -24.36 19.31
CA ASP A 279 -47.38 -23.54 19.31
C ASP A 279 -46.08 -24.35 19.41
N ALA A 280 -45.01 -23.86 18.77
CA ALA A 280 -43.77 -23.48 19.46
C ALA A 280 -42.72 -22.94 18.45
N GLY A 281 -42.20 -21.76 18.76
CA GLY A 281 -40.97 -21.21 18.21
C GLY A 281 -39.77 -21.34 19.16
N ALA A 282 -38.68 -20.69 18.75
CA ALA A 282 -37.38 -20.48 19.42
C ALA A 282 -36.39 -21.67 19.40
N ALA A 283 -35.21 -21.59 18.78
CA ALA A 283 -34.07 -20.65 18.87
C ALA A 283 -33.01 -21.05 19.92
N ALA A 284 -31.78 -21.11 19.42
CA ALA A 284 -30.49 -20.80 20.05
C ALA A 284 -30.05 -21.56 21.33
N GLY A 285 -29.08 -22.46 21.12
CA GLY A 285 -28.02 -22.76 22.10
C GLY A 285 -26.95 -21.66 22.10
N GLU A 286 -25.93 -21.67 22.94
CA GLU A 286 -25.53 -22.52 24.06
C GLU A 286 -24.44 -21.73 24.80
N ALA A 287 -24.55 -21.58 26.12
CA ALA A 287 -23.52 -20.98 26.95
C ALA A 287 -23.41 -21.79 28.26
N GLY A 288 -22.42 -22.67 28.36
CA GLY A 288 -21.97 -23.29 29.62
C GLY A 288 -20.85 -22.43 30.20
N ARG A 289 -20.94 -21.89 31.42
CA ARG A 289 -21.09 -22.43 32.79
C ARG A 289 -19.76 -22.38 33.56
N SER A 290 -19.90 -21.82 34.75
CA SER A 290 -18.89 -21.41 35.74
C SER A 290 -18.79 -22.44 36.89
N GLY A 291 -17.77 -22.28 37.73
CA GLY A 291 -17.58 -22.91 39.05
C GLY A 291 -16.21 -23.60 39.16
N ASP A 292 -15.36 -23.40 40.17
CA ASP A 292 -15.67 -23.13 41.58
C ASP A 292 -14.42 -22.57 42.30
N ASP A 293 -14.66 -21.79 43.35
CA ASP A 293 -13.69 -21.18 44.26
C ASP A 293 -13.19 -22.19 45.31
N ARG A 294 -11.92 -22.06 45.75
CA ARG A 294 -11.59 -22.17 47.20
C ARG A 294 -10.18 -21.68 47.58
N ALA A 295 -10.21 -20.88 48.64
CA ALA A 295 -9.17 -20.32 49.50
C ALA A 295 -7.88 -21.12 49.79
N GLY A 296 -6.80 -20.37 50.05
CA GLY A 296 -5.62 -20.85 50.77
C GLY A 296 -4.57 -19.75 51.00
N SER A 297 -4.57 -19.15 52.18
CA SER A 297 -3.52 -18.23 52.68
C SER A 297 -2.22 -18.97 52.98
N GLY A 298 -1.06 -18.36 52.74
CA GLY A 298 0.21 -18.85 53.31
C GLY A 298 1.45 -18.09 52.84
N ARG A 299 2.13 -17.45 53.79
CA ARG A 299 3.39 -16.68 53.67
C ARG A 299 4.57 -17.52 53.18
N SER A 300 5.52 -16.88 52.50
CA SER A 300 6.93 -16.73 52.92
C SER A 300 7.66 -15.73 52.04
#